data_AF-A0A2J5PCM9-F1
#
_entry.id   AF-A0A2J5PCM9-F1
#
_cell.length_a   1.000
_cell.length_b   1.000
_cell.length_c   1.000
_cell.angle_alpha   90.00
_cell.angle_beta   90.00
_cell.angle_gamma   90.00
#
_symmetry.space_group_name_H-M   'P 1'
#
loop_
_entity.id
_entity.type
_entity.pdbx_description
1 polymer ?
#
loop_
_entity_poly.entity_id
_entity_poly.type
_entity_poly.pdbx_seq_one_letter_code
_entity_poly.pdbx_strand_id
1 'polypeptide(L)'
;AEKTTAQRNLTVAYDRFGRLQTEFRLKITAHPRVADKYIFSLGGDFTSSFEPGSIWPRPDRMYSQNDRLFLVYNDLKSMHNFSIWLYVTPTRPGKLNHSLQLNGEPEIRFWQFIYP
;
A
#
# COMPACT_ATOMS: atom_id res chain seq x y z
N ALA A 1 -9.48 -4.72 -8.36
CA ALA A 1 -9.81 -5.61 -7.23
C ALA A 1 -9.73 -4.82 -5.93
N GLU A 2 -10.45 -5.25 -4.90
CA GLU A 2 -10.49 -4.55 -3.61
C GLU A 2 -10.38 -5.56 -2.45
N LYS A 3 -9.67 -5.17 -1.40
CA LYS A 3 -9.56 -5.91 -0.14
C LYS A 3 -9.66 -4.95 1.04
N THR A 4 -10.31 -5.40 2.10
CA THR A 4 -10.53 -4.63 3.33
C THR A 4 -10.21 -5.53 4.52
N THR A 5 -9.58 -4.97 5.56
CA THR A 5 -9.34 -5.66 6.84
C THR A 5 -10.66 -6.09 7.50
N ALA A 6 -10.63 -7.11 8.35
CA ALA A 6 -11.80 -7.52 9.13
C ALA A 6 -12.35 -6.38 10.01
N GLN A 7 -11.45 -5.54 10.55
CA GLN A 7 -11.77 -4.38 11.37
C GLN A 7 -12.30 -3.19 10.55
N ARG A 8 -12.33 -3.30 9.21
CA ARG A 8 -12.74 -2.23 8.26
C ARG A 8 -11.99 -0.90 8.47
N ASN A 9 -10.80 -0.93 9.04
CA ASN A 9 -9.96 0.25 9.27
C ASN A 9 -9.09 0.58 8.04
N LEU A 10 -8.87 -0.38 7.15
CA LEU A 10 -7.95 -0.26 6.02
C LEU A 10 -8.51 -1.01 4.80
N THR A 11 -8.41 -0.36 3.65
CA THR A 11 -8.79 -0.90 2.34
C THR A 11 -7.71 -0.62 1.31
N VAL A 12 -7.50 -1.58 0.42
CA VAL A 12 -6.65 -1.42 -0.76
C VAL A 12 -7.44 -1.78 -2.01
N ALA A 13 -7.48 -0.84 -2.94
CA ALA A 13 -7.93 -1.06 -4.31
C ALA A 13 -6.71 -1.10 -5.23
N TYR A 14 -6.63 -2.13 -6.07
CA TYR A 14 -5.46 -2.42 -6.88
C TYR A 14 -5.86 -3.20 -8.14
N ASP A 15 -5.03 -3.17 -9.18
CA ASP A 15 -5.23 -3.98 -10.38
C ASP A 15 -4.74 -5.41 -10.15
N ARG A 16 -5.64 -6.39 -10.27
CA ARG A 16 -5.29 -7.80 -9.98
C ARG A 16 -4.33 -8.38 -11.02
N PHE A 17 -4.40 -7.86 -12.23
CA PHE A 17 -3.62 -8.27 -13.38
C PHE A 17 -2.91 -7.05 -13.93
N GLY A 18 -1.60 -7.17 -14.15
CA GLY A 18 -0.77 -6.12 -14.71
C GLY A 18 0.23 -6.69 -15.70
N ARG A 19 1.02 -5.83 -16.31
CA ARG A 19 2.08 -6.22 -17.24
C ARG A 19 3.42 -5.67 -16.77
N LEU A 20 4.48 -6.44 -17.01
CA LEU A 20 5.86 -6.06 -16.69
C LEU A 20 6.16 -4.67 -17.26
N GLN A 21 6.87 -3.84 -16.49
CA GLN A 21 7.25 -2.47 -16.89
C GLN A 21 6.07 -1.53 -17.21
N THR A 22 4.83 -1.90 -16.88
CA THR A 22 3.66 -1.04 -17.01
C THR A 22 3.28 -0.49 -15.64
N GLU A 23 3.36 0.83 -15.48
CA GLU A 23 2.95 1.48 -14.24
C GLU A 23 1.46 1.26 -13.97
N PHE A 24 1.11 0.97 -12.72
CA PHE A 24 -0.26 0.98 -12.26
C PHE A 24 -0.39 1.58 -10.86
N ARG A 25 -1.64 1.87 -10.49
CA ARG A 25 -1.97 2.65 -9.30
C ARG A 25 -2.65 1.78 -8.25
N LEU A 26 -2.14 1.83 -7.02
CA LEU A 26 -2.81 1.34 -5.83
C LEU A 26 -3.48 2.52 -5.11
N LYS A 27 -4.73 2.33 -4.67
CA LYS A 27 -5.39 3.24 -3.73
C LYS A 27 -5.46 2.56 -2.37
N ILE A 28 -4.79 3.12 -1.39
CA ILE A 28 -4.85 2.68 0.00
C ILE A 28 -5.72 3.67 0.75
N THR A 29 -6.69 3.19 1.53
CA THR A 29 -7.59 4.05 2.31
C THR A 29 -7.63 3.58 3.75
N ALA A 30 -7.18 4.43 4.67
CA ALA A 30 -7.50 4.32 6.08
C ALA A 30 -8.88 4.92 6.34
N HIS A 31 -9.72 4.19 7.06
CA HIS A 31 -11.07 4.60 7.44
C HIS A 31 -11.06 5.39 8.75
N PRO A 32 -12.15 6.11 9.07
CA PRO A 32 -12.17 7.13 10.10
C PRO A 32 -11.79 6.58 11.46
N ARG A 33 -10.68 7.07 12.00
CA ARG A 33 -10.29 6.81 13.38
C ARG A 33 -9.44 7.97 13.88
N VAL A 34 -9.68 8.37 15.12
CA VAL A 34 -8.82 9.35 15.79
C VAL A 34 -7.43 8.74 15.95
N ALA A 35 -6.46 9.28 15.22
CA ALA A 35 -5.06 8.93 15.31
C ALA A 35 -4.23 10.12 14.83
N ASP A 36 -3.29 10.58 15.64
CA ASP A 36 -2.40 11.69 15.27
C ASP A 36 -1.42 11.32 14.15
N LYS A 37 -1.28 10.01 13.88
CA LYS A 37 -0.31 9.45 12.96
C LYS A 37 -0.84 8.20 12.25
N TYR A 38 -0.62 8.12 10.95
CA TYR A 38 -0.76 6.88 10.18
C TYR A 38 0.59 6.41 9.65
N ILE A 39 0.89 5.15 9.92
CA ILE A 39 2.05 4.43 9.41
C ILE A 39 1.51 3.28 8.57
N PHE A 40 1.57 3.44 7.25
CA PHE A 40 1.29 2.35 6.32
C PHE A 40 2.56 1.54 6.12
N SER A 41 2.47 0.21 6.19
CA SER A 41 3.60 -0.65 5.83
C SER A 41 3.21 -1.66 4.77
N LEU A 42 4.01 -1.70 3.70
CA LEU A 42 3.87 -2.59 2.56
C LEU A 42 4.98 -3.63 2.60
N GLY A 43 4.63 -4.91 2.50
CA GLY A 43 5.59 -6.02 2.53
C GLY A 43 5.20 -7.18 1.61
N GLY A 44 5.73 -8.36 1.92
CA GLY A 44 5.68 -9.50 1.01
C GLY A 44 6.59 -9.25 -0.19
N ASP A 45 6.12 -9.60 -1.38
CA ASP A 45 6.87 -9.40 -2.63
C ASP A 45 6.94 -7.92 -3.06
N PHE A 46 6.30 -6.99 -2.34
CA PHE A 46 6.16 -5.60 -2.78
C PHE A 46 7.51 -4.90 -2.96
N THR A 47 8.36 -4.92 -1.94
CA THR A 47 9.66 -4.24 -1.91
C THR A 47 10.69 -4.83 -2.88
N SER A 48 10.50 -6.08 -3.31
CA SER A 48 11.43 -6.81 -4.18
C SER A 48 10.93 -6.99 -5.62
N SER A 49 9.71 -6.56 -5.93
CA SER A 49 9.08 -6.76 -7.25
C SER A 49 8.50 -5.50 -7.86
N PHE A 50 8.54 -4.39 -7.12
CA PHE A 50 8.02 -3.10 -7.56
C PHE A 50 9.04 -2.00 -7.35
N GLU A 51 9.23 -1.21 -8.40
CA GLU A 51 9.85 0.10 -8.29
C GLU A 51 8.77 1.13 -7.89
N PRO A 52 8.94 1.85 -6.77
CA PRO A 52 8.01 2.89 -6.37
C PRO A 52 8.16 4.11 -7.28
N GLY A 53 7.04 4.56 -7.85
CA GLY A 53 6.91 5.81 -8.58
C GLY A 53 6.40 6.94 -7.68
N SER A 54 5.43 7.69 -8.18
CA SER A 54 4.83 8.81 -7.43
C SER A 54 3.93 8.33 -6.28
N ILE A 55 3.89 9.13 -5.20
CA ILE A 55 3.02 8.89 -4.03
C ILE A 55 2.28 10.18 -3.68
N TRP A 56 0.95 10.11 -3.57
CA TRP A 56 0.10 11.25 -3.25
C TRP A 56 -0.98 10.90 -2.22
N PRO A 57 -1.10 11.64 -1.11
CA PRO A 57 -0.23 12.73 -0.67
C PRO A 57 1.19 12.22 -0.34
N ARG A 58 2.18 13.12 -0.42
CA ARG A 58 3.57 12.80 -0.08
C ARG A 58 3.66 12.48 1.42
N PRO A 59 4.29 11.35 1.82
CA PRO A 59 4.51 11.06 3.22
C PRO A 59 5.55 12.01 3.83
N ASP A 60 5.41 12.31 5.13
CA ASP A 60 6.40 13.07 5.89
C ASP A 60 7.72 12.30 6.00
N ARG A 61 7.62 10.97 6.12
CA ARG A 61 8.78 10.07 6.08
C ARG A 61 8.48 8.82 5.28
N MET A 62 9.44 8.42 4.46
CA MET A 62 9.42 7.16 3.72
C MET A 62 10.74 6.45 3.94
N TYR A 63 10.69 5.17 4.31
CA TYR A 63 11.88 4.36 4.53
C TYR A 63 11.57 2.87 4.38
N SER A 64 12.59 2.08 4.09
CA SER A 64 12.49 0.62 4.05
C SER A 64 13.20 0.00 5.25
N GLN A 65 12.57 -0.97 5.89
CA GLN A 65 13.14 -1.71 7.01
C GLN A 65 12.53 -3.12 7.07
N ASN A 66 13.33 -4.14 7.32
CA ASN A 66 12.87 -5.54 7.46
C ASN A 66 11.96 -5.98 6.28
N ASP A 67 12.41 -5.75 5.04
CA ASP A 67 11.69 -6.06 3.79
C ASP A 67 10.32 -5.39 3.64
N ARG A 68 10.06 -4.31 4.37
CA ARG A 68 8.84 -3.51 4.28
C ARG A 68 9.15 -2.06 3.93
N LEU A 69 8.30 -1.47 3.09
CA LEU A 69 8.27 -0.03 2.84
C LEU A 69 7.29 0.62 3.83
N PHE A 70 7.75 1.64 4.54
CA PHE A 70 6.97 2.42 5.49
C PHE A 70 6.66 3.80 4.92
N LEU A 71 5.38 4.19 4.97
CA LEU A 71 4.90 5.52 4.63
C LEU A 71 4.31 6.15 5.90
N VAL A 72 4.91 7.23 6.37
CA VAL A 72 4.52 7.91 7.61
C VAL A 72 3.85 9.23 7.30
N TYR A 73 2.68 9.42 7.88
CA TYR A 73 1.88 10.64 7.82
C TYR A 73 1.58 11.09 9.25
N ASN A 74 2.05 12.28 9.63
CA ASN A 74 1.87 12.89 10.95
C ASN A 74 0.77 13.96 10.91
N ASP A 75 0.46 14.52 12.09
CA ASP A 75 -0.46 15.65 12.29
C ASP A 75 -1.85 15.43 11.67
N LEU A 76 -2.28 14.16 11.62
CA LEU A 76 -3.57 13.79 11.09
C LEU A 76 -4.65 14.06 12.14
N LYS A 77 -5.42 15.13 11.95
CA LYS A 77 -6.62 15.42 12.76
C LYS A 77 -7.90 14.96 12.06
N SER A 78 -7.87 13.81 11.40
CA SER A 78 -8.95 13.39 10.49
C SER A 78 -9.92 12.41 11.14
N MET A 79 -11.20 12.77 11.21
CA MET A 79 -12.34 11.85 11.33
C MET A 79 -12.89 11.42 9.96
N HIS A 80 -12.09 11.58 8.91
CA HIS A 80 -12.45 11.24 7.54
C HIS A 80 -11.51 10.19 6.97
N ASN A 81 -11.96 9.54 5.90
CA ASN A 81 -11.13 8.62 5.14
C ASN A 81 -9.85 9.32 4.68
N PHE A 82 -8.71 8.69 4.94
CA PHE A 82 -7.42 9.14 4.45
C PHE A 82 -6.96 8.21 3.32
N SER A 83 -6.83 8.74 2.11
CA SER A 83 -6.44 7.94 0.94
C SER A 83 -5.05 8.31 0.42
N ILE A 84 -4.28 7.29 0.07
CA ILE A 84 -2.99 7.37 -0.61
C ILE A 84 -3.12 6.73 -1.99
N TRP A 85 -2.62 7.42 -3.00
CA TRP A 85 -2.38 6.90 -4.33
C TRP A 85 -0.89 6.60 -4.46
N LEU A 86 -0.59 5.33 -4.73
CA LEU A 86 0.77 4.82 -4.88
C LEU A 86 0.91 4.25 -6.29
N TYR A 87 1.81 4.84 -7.07
CA TYR A 87 2.13 4.38 -8.41
C TYR A 87 3.35 3.49 -8.34
N VAL A 88 3.29 2.32 -8.98
CA VAL A 88 4.38 1.35 -8.98
C VAL A 88 4.53 0.69 -10.34
N THR A 89 5.77 0.33 -10.64
CA THR A 89 6.12 -0.40 -11.86
C THR A 89 6.65 -1.79 -11.48
N PRO A 90 6.01 -2.87 -11.95
CA PRO A 90 6.48 -4.23 -11.67
C PRO A 90 7.79 -4.50 -12.40
N THR A 91 8.74 -5.11 -11.70
CA THR A 91 10.06 -5.52 -12.23
C THR A 91 10.20 -7.02 -12.41
N ARG A 92 9.23 -7.82 -11.94
CA ARG A 92 9.22 -9.29 -12.07
C ARG A 92 7.86 -9.81 -12.53
N PRO A 93 7.82 -10.75 -13.49
CA PRO A 93 6.57 -11.41 -13.90
C PRO A 93 6.12 -12.47 -12.88
N GLY A 94 4.88 -12.93 -13.02
CA GLY A 94 4.29 -14.02 -12.23
C GLY A 94 3.35 -13.54 -11.12
N LYS A 95 3.02 -14.45 -10.21
CA LYS A 95 2.15 -14.18 -9.05
C LYS A 95 2.97 -13.57 -7.92
N LEU A 96 2.64 -12.33 -7.56
CA LEU A 96 3.25 -11.58 -6.48
C LEU A 96 2.27 -11.46 -5.30
N ASN A 97 2.72 -11.73 -4.08
CA ASN A 97 1.91 -11.70 -2.87
C ASN A 97 2.34 -10.53 -1.99
N HIS A 98 1.40 -9.66 -1.65
CA HIS A 98 1.65 -8.43 -0.91
C HIS A 98 0.97 -8.46 0.45
N SER A 99 1.57 -7.76 1.40
CA SER A 99 0.92 -7.44 2.67
C SER A 99 0.87 -5.93 2.89
N LEU A 100 -0.23 -5.47 3.48
CA LEU A 100 -0.44 -4.07 3.82
C LEU A 100 -0.98 -3.97 5.25
N GLN A 101 -0.37 -3.11 6.06
CA GLN A 101 -0.78 -2.83 7.44
C GLN A 101 -0.93 -1.33 7.68
N LEU A 102 -1.76 -0.99 8.66
CA LEU A 102 -1.90 0.36 9.21
C LEU A 102 -1.55 0.29 10.70
N ASN A 103 -0.59 1.11 11.16
CA ASN A 103 -0.23 1.25 12.58
C ASN A 103 0.09 -0.08 13.32
N GLY A 104 0.57 -1.10 12.61
CA GLY A 104 0.88 -2.43 13.17
C GLY A 104 -0.35 -3.29 13.47
N GLU A 105 -1.54 -2.87 13.03
CA GLU A 105 -2.77 -3.65 13.12
C GLU A 105 -2.78 -4.83 12.12
N PRO A 106 -3.71 -5.80 12.25
CA PRO A 106 -3.76 -6.96 11.38
C PRO A 106 -3.73 -6.62 9.88
N GLU A 107 -2.92 -7.36 9.14
CA GLU A 107 -2.61 -7.03 7.76
C GLU A 107 -3.65 -7.51 6.75
N ILE A 108 -3.79 -6.76 5.67
CA ILE A 108 -4.40 -7.23 4.43
C ILE A 108 -3.36 -8.03 3.66
N ARG A 109 -3.67 -9.27 3.30
CA ARG A 109 -2.92 -10.05 2.31
C ARG A 109 -3.66 -10.03 0.98
N PHE A 110 -2.95 -9.70 -0.09
CA PHE A 110 -3.48 -9.69 -1.45
C PHE A 110 -2.43 -10.14 -2.44
N TRP A 111 -2.82 -10.38 -3.69
CA TRP A 111 -1.89 -10.82 -4.72
C TRP A 111 -2.21 -10.17 -6.06
N GLN A 112 -1.18 -10.00 -6.88
CA GLN A 112 -1.25 -9.52 -8.26
C GLN A 112 -0.57 -10.51 -9.18
N PHE A 113 -1.03 -10.63 -10.43
CA PHE A 113 -0.36 -11.41 -11.45
C PHE A 113 0.16 -10.49 -12.54
N ILE A 114 1.47 -10.55 -12.78
CA ILE A 114 2.17 -9.72 -13.75
C ILE A 114 2.51 -10.58 -14.98
N TYR A 115 1.92 -10.22 -16.12
CA TYR A 115 2.28 -10.80 -17.41
C TYR A 115 3.64 -10.28 -17.87
N PRO A 116 4.45 -11.09 -18.58
CA PRO A 116 5.67 -10.63 -19.22
C PRO A 116 5.49 -9.49 -20.25
#